data_AF-A0A661HSI2-F1
#
_entry.id   AF-A0A661HSI2-F1
#
_cell.length_a   1.000
_cell.length_b   1.000
_cell.length_c   1.000
_cell.angle_alpha   90.00
_cell.angle_beta   90.00
_cell.angle_gamma   90.00
#
_symmetry.space_group_name_H-M   'P 1'
#
loop_
_entity.id
_entity.type
_entity.pdbx_description
1 polymer ?
#
loop_
_entity_poly.entity_id
_entity_poly.type
_entity_poly.pdbx_seq_one_letter_code
_entity_poly.pdbx_strand_id
1 'polypeptide(L)'
;MKKLPLGIQTFKKIRDKNENYLYVDKTEIAKNLIERGTYYFLSRPRRFGKSLFLDTLKEIFEGNRELFKGLHIYDTWDWSVTYPVIKFSFGAGVLKDKKD
;
A
#
# COMPACT_ATOMS: atom_id res chain seq x y z
N MET A 1 24.19 -2.87 -0.95
CA MET A 1 23.19 -3.65 -0.18
C MET A 1 21.94 -2.81 0.01
N LYS A 2 20.73 -3.36 -0.13
CA LYS A 2 19.47 -2.60 0.05
C LYS A 2 19.14 -2.41 1.54
N LYS A 3 18.56 -1.26 1.93
CA LYS A 3 18.15 -0.99 3.31
C LYS A 3 16.86 -1.75 3.64
N LEU A 4 16.73 -2.26 4.87
CA LEU A 4 15.46 -2.80 5.34
C LEU A 4 14.50 -1.66 5.72
N PRO A 5 13.25 -1.65 5.23
CA PRO A 5 12.29 -0.56 5.49
C PRO A 5 11.64 -0.70 6.89
N LEU A 6 12.44 -0.73 7.94
CA LEU A 6 11.96 -0.94 9.31
C LEU A 6 11.07 0.22 9.76
N GLY A 7 9.82 -0.09 10.13
CA GLY A 7 8.84 0.90 10.57
C GLY A 7 8.23 1.76 9.47
N ILE A 8 8.67 1.62 8.22
CA ILE A 8 8.14 2.37 7.08
C ILE A 8 6.90 1.64 6.56
N GLN A 9 5.79 2.37 6.49
CA GLN A 9 4.51 1.83 6.02
C GLN A 9 4.04 2.48 4.72
N THR A 10 4.76 3.49 4.24
CA THR A 10 4.44 4.20 3.01
C THR A 10 5.11 3.51 1.83
N PHE A 11 4.32 2.99 0.89
CA PHE A 11 4.81 2.31 -0.30
C PHE A 11 5.68 3.25 -1.15
N LYS A 12 5.20 4.47 -1.40
CA LYS A 12 5.96 5.50 -2.13
C LYS A 12 7.37 5.72 -1.57
N LYS A 13 7.53 5.79 -0.24
CA LYS A 13 8.85 5.96 0.40
C LYS A 13 9.76 4.76 0.20
N ILE A 14 9.21 3.54 0.24
CA ILE A 14 9.98 2.32 -0.02
C ILE A 14 10.42 2.24 -1.49
N ARG A 15 9.58 2.76 -2.40
CA ARG A 15 9.85 2.78 -3.85
C ARG A 15 10.67 3.98 -4.32
N ASP A 16 10.99 4.92 -3.42
CA ASP A 16 11.86 6.06 -3.74
C ASP A 16 13.25 5.55 -4.17
N LYS A 17 13.66 5.95 -5.38
CA LYS A 17 14.93 5.56 -5.98
C LYS A 17 16.14 6.09 -5.18
N ASN A 18 15.97 7.19 -4.45
CA ASN A 18 17.04 7.82 -3.66
C ASN A 18 17.28 7.10 -2.33
N GLU A 19 16.27 6.41 -1.80
CA GLU A 19 16.31 5.82 -0.46
C GLU A 19 16.94 4.41 -0.42
N ASN A 20 16.83 3.67 -1.53
CA ASN A 20 17.36 2.31 -1.74
C ASN A 20 16.83 1.26 -0.73
N TYR A 21 15.53 1.27 -0.46
CA TYR A 21 14.88 0.25 0.38
C TYR A 21 14.60 -1.06 -0.36
N LEU A 22 14.61 -2.16 0.37
CA LEU A 22 14.13 -3.47 -0.09
C LEU A 22 12.60 -3.51 -0.01
N TYR A 23 11.95 -3.79 -1.14
CA TYR A 23 10.54 -4.18 -1.20
C TYR A 23 10.45 -5.63 -1.67
N VAL A 24 9.63 -6.44 -1.00
CA VAL A 24 9.28 -7.79 -1.44
C VAL A 24 7.98 -7.68 -2.20
N ASP A 25 8.00 -8.04 -3.48
CA ASP A 25 6.84 -7.91 -4.35
C ASP A 25 5.69 -8.83 -3.89
N LYS A 26 4.54 -8.23 -3.62
CA LYS A 26 3.27 -8.91 -3.31
C LYS A 26 2.14 -8.42 -4.20
N THR A 27 2.47 -7.77 -5.31
CA THR A 27 1.49 -7.07 -6.14
C THR A 27 0.63 -8.02 -6.98
N GLU A 28 1.10 -9.24 -7.25
CA GLU A 28 0.26 -10.33 -7.77
C GLU A 28 -0.87 -10.70 -6.79
N ILE A 29 -0.54 -10.83 -5.50
CA ILE A 29 -1.55 -11.09 -4.45
C ILE A 29 -2.53 -9.93 -4.40
N ALA A 30 -2.04 -8.69 -4.46
CA ALA A 30 -2.90 -7.51 -4.50
C ALA A 30 -3.90 -7.56 -5.66
N LYS A 31 -3.43 -7.80 -6.89
CA LYS A 31 -4.27 -7.93 -8.08
C LYS A 31 -5.33 -9.03 -7.93
N ASN A 32 -4.92 -10.23 -7.51
CA ASN A 32 -5.84 -11.35 -7.29
C ASN A 32 -6.91 -11.02 -6.24
N LEU A 33 -6.56 -10.29 -5.18
CA LEU A 33 -7.54 -9.87 -4.18
C LEU A 33 -8.55 -8.90 -4.79
N ILE A 34 -8.08 -7.88 -5.50
CA ILE A 34 -8.91 -6.84 -6.14
C ILE A 34 -9.93 -7.46 -7.10
N GLU A 35 -9.51 -8.42 -7.92
CA GLU A 35 -10.34 -8.98 -9.00
C GLU A 35 -11.35 -10.03 -8.53
N ARG A 36 -11.08 -10.73 -7.42
CA ARG A 36 -11.81 -11.96 -7.08
C ARG A 36 -12.72 -11.85 -5.85
N GLY A 37 -12.50 -10.89 -4.97
CA GLY A 37 -13.19 -10.90 -3.68
C GLY A 37 -13.92 -9.62 -3.37
N THR A 38 -14.99 -9.78 -2.60
CA THR A 38 -15.81 -8.68 -2.13
C THR A 38 -15.32 -8.15 -0.79
N TYR A 39 -14.93 -9.04 0.13
CA TYR A 39 -14.51 -8.68 1.50
C TYR A 39 -13.33 -9.53 1.95
N TYR A 40 -12.31 -8.88 2.51
CA TYR A 40 -11.14 -9.55 3.06
C TYR A 40 -10.85 -9.12 4.49
N PHE A 41 -10.59 -10.11 5.34
CA PHE A 41 -10.08 -9.89 6.68
C PHE A 41 -8.57 -10.10 6.71
N LEU A 42 -7.81 -9.01 6.92
CA LEU A 42 -6.39 -9.09 7.20
C LEU A 42 -6.19 -9.32 8.72
N SER A 43 -5.78 -10.54 9.09
CA SER A 43 -5.58 -10.96 10.48
C SER A 43 -4.68 -10.00 11.27
N ARG A 44 -4.69 -10.01 12.61
CA ARG A 44 -3.98 -9.00 13.44
C ARG A 44 -2.55 -9.35 13.94
N PRO A 45 -1.68 -10.16 13.28
CA PRO A 45 -0.31 -10.30 13.76
C PRO A 45 0.46 -8.97 13.68
N ARG A 46 1.14 -8.61 14.77
CA ARG A 46 1.91 -7.37 14.87
C ARG A 46 3.09 -7.40 13.89
N ARG A 47 3.39 -6.26 13.25
CA ARG A 47 4.52 -6.10 12.30
C ARG A 47 4.48 -6.98 11.04
N PHE A 48 3.33 -7.51 10.67
CA PHE A 48 3.19 -8.37 9.48
C PHE A 48 3.06 -7.60 8.14
N GLY A 49 3.34 -6.30 8.12
CA GLY A 49 3.32 -5.50 6.88
C GLY A 49 1.92 -5.15 6.33
N LYS A 50 0.84 -5.34 7.09
CA LYS A 50 -0.53 -5.01 6.65
C LYS A 50 -0.71 -3.55 6.25
N SER A 51 -0.21 -2.61 7.05
CA SER A 51 -0.33 -1.19 6.75
C SER A 51 0.34 -0.85 5.42
N LEU A 52 1.53 -1.41 5.17
CA LEU A 52 2.25 -1.25 3.91
C LEU A 52 1.46 -1.88 2.75
N PHE A 53 0.83 -3.03 2.97
CA PHE A 53 0.03 -3.67 1.93
C PHE A 53 -1.22 -2.84 1.58
N LEU A 54 -1.92 -2.30 2.57
CA LEU A 54 -3.05 -1.37 2.34
C LEU A 54 -2.59 -0.09 1.64
N ASP A 55 -1.41 0.43 1.97
CA ASP A 55 -0.82 1.58 1.28
C ASP A 55 -0.45 1.22 -0.17
N THR A 56 0.06 0.01 -0.42
CA THR A 56 0.30 -0.48 -1.78
C THR A 56 -1.00 -0.52 -2.59
N LEU A 57 -2.09 -1.05 -2.03
CA LEU A 57 -3.41 -1.06 -2.68
C LEU A 57 -3.92 0.34 -3.00
N LYS A 58 -3.78 1.30 -2.07
CA LYS A 58 -4.10 2.71 -2.32
C LYS A 58 -3.37 3.22 -3.56
N GLU A 59 -2.05 3.01 -3.64
CA GLU A 59 -1.24 3.52 -4.74
C GLU A 59 -1.56 2.83 -6.09
N ILE A 60 -2.04 1.57 -6.07
CA ILE A 60 -2.57 0.89 -7.27
C ILE A 60 -3.84 1.59 -7.73
N PHE A 61 -4.81 1.77 -6.83
CA PHE A 61 -6.11 2.36 -7.15
C PHE A 61 -6.01 3.83 -7.58
N GLU A 62 -5.09 4.59 -7.00
CA GLU A 62 -4.81 5.97 -7.42
C GLU A 62 -4.05 6.06 -8.76
N GLY A 63 -3.60 4.93 -9.31
CA GLY A 63 -2.94 4.88 -10.62
C GLY A 63 -1.48 5.34 -10.62
N ASN A 64 -0.77 5.24 -9.50
CA ASN A 64 0.62 5.70 -9.36
C ASN A 64 1.64 4.74 -10.04
N ARG A 65 1.42 4.46 -11.33
CA ARG A 65 2.12 3.47 -12.18
C ARG A 65 3.63 3.43 -11.99
N GLU A 66 4.27 4.59 -11.93
CA GLU A 66 5.74 4.70 -11.84
C GLU A 66 6.32 4.04 -10.58
N LEU A 67 5.57 4.00 -9.48
CA LEU A 67 6.00 3.32 -8.25
C LEU A 67 6.11 1.81 -8.42
N PHE A 68 5.38 1.25 -9.38
CA PHE A 68 5.26 -0.19 -9.60
C PHE A 68 6.26 -0.74 -10.62
N LYS A 69 7.10 0.10 -11.25
CA LYS A 69 8.12 -0.35 -12.21
C LYS A 69 8.93 -1.55 -11.69
N GLY A 70 8.92 -2.64 -12.45
CA GLY A 70 9.61 -3.89 -12.13
C GLY A 70 8.93 -4.77 -11.07
N LEU A 71 7.65 -4.49 -10.74
CA LEU A 71 6.79 -5.34 -9.95
C LEU A 71 5.73 -6.01 -10.85
N HIS A 72 5.20 -7.15 -10.43
CA HIS A 72 4.25 -7.95 -11.22
C HIS A 72 3.04 -7.14 -11.73
N ILE A 73 2.48 -6.25 -10.91
CA ILE A 73 1.30 -5.48 -11.29
C ILE A 73 1.55 -4.42 -12.37
N TYR A 74 2.81 -4.04 -12.63
CA TYR A 74 3.15 -3.00 -13.59
C TYR A 74 2.64 -3.30 -15.00
N ASP A 75 2.75 -4.56 -15.43
CA ASP A 75 2.35 -4.99 -16.78
C ASP A 75 0.96 -5.62 -16.83
N THR A 76 0.35 -5.87 -15.67
CA THR A 76 -0.90 -6.65 -15.57
C THR A 76 -2.10 -5.83 -15.10
N TRP A 77 -1.91 -4.58 -14.67
CA TRP A 77 -2.99 -3.66 -14.29
C TRP A 77 -3.29 -2.64 -15.39
N ASP A 78 -4.57 -2.30 -15.54
CA ASP A 78 -5.00 -1.21 -16.43
C ASP A 78 -4.81 0.15 -15.74
N TRP A 79 -3.70 0.82 -16.07
CA TRP A 79 -3.34 2.12 -15.51
C TRP A 79 -4.17 3.29 -16.07
N SER A 80 -5.04 3.07 -17.06
CA SER A 80 -6.01 4.10 -17.48
C SER A 80 -7.14 4.27 -16.47
N VAL A 81 -7.36 3.24 -15.64
CA VAL A 81 -8.38 3.22 -14.60
C VAL A 81 -7.79 3.74 -13.29
N THR A 82 -8.43 4.78 -12.73
CA THR A 82 -8.09 5.35 -11.44
C THR A 82 -9.34 5.52 -10.58
N TYR A 83 -9.16 5.42 -9.27
CA TYR A 83 -10.23 5.53 -8.29
C TYR A 83 -9.84 6.54 -7.20
N PRO A 84 -10.77 7.38 -6.74
CA PRO A 84 -10.57 8.15 -5.52
C PRO A 84 -10.51 7.19 -4.32
N VAL A 85 -9.43 7.24 -3.54
CA VAL A 85 -9.24 6.36 -2.39
C VAL A 85 -9.52 7.12 -1.09
N ILE A 86 -10.51 6.63 -0.32
CA ILE A 86 -10.80 7.14 1.01
C ILE A 86 -10.30 6.13 2.04
N LYS A 87 -9.35 6.53 2.89
CA LYS A 87 -8.74 5.68 3.92
C LYS A 87 -9.24 6.08 5.30
N PHE A 88 -10.08 5.24 5.90
CA PHE A 88 -10.50 5.41 7.30
C PHE A 88 -9.49 4.77 8.25
N SER A 89 -9.18 5.47 9.35
CA SER A 89 -8.35 4.95 10.44
C SER A 89 -8.95 5.34 11.77
N PHE A 90 -9.33 4.33 12.56
CA PHE A 90 -9.92 4.51 13.90
C PHE A 90 -8.92 4.25 15.03
N GLY A 91 -7.65 3.99 14.69
CA GLY A 91 -6.60 3.67 15.67
C GLY A 91 -5.91 4.88 16.31
N ALA A 92 -6.22 6.10 15.85
CA ALA A 92 -5.55 7.33 16.30
C ALA A 92 -6.10 7.91 17.64
N GLY A 93 -7.06 7.24 18.28
CA GLY A 93 -7.73 7.74 19.48
C GLY A 93 -8.88 8.70 19.17
N VAL A 94 -9.68 9.01 20.20
CA VAL A 94 -10.82 9.92 20.14
C VAL A 94 -10.31 11.32 19.81
N LEU A 95 -10.90 11.97 18.78
CA LEU A 95 -10.68 13.39 18.50
C LEU A 95 -11.06 14.18 19.76
N LYS A 96 -10.08 14.83 20.40
CA LYS A 96 -10.39 15.83 21.42
C LYS A 96 -10.91 17.06 20.71
N ASP A 97 -12.09 17.53 21.07
CA ASP A 97 -12.58 18.84 20.63
C ASP A 97 -11.49 19.88 20.86
N LYS A 98 -11.20 20.67 19.83
CA LYS A 98 -10.44 21.90 19.99
C LYS A 98 -11.29 22.79 20.90
N LYS A 99 -10.90 22.92 22.16
CA LYS A 99 -11.38 24.04 22.97
C LYS A 99 -10.89 25.33 22.30
N ASP A 100 -11.84 26.25 22.09
CA ASP A 100 -11.63 27.62 21.65
C ASP A 100 -10.59 28.37 22.49
#